data_AF-A0A0H3W9D5-F1
#
_entry.id   AF-A0A0H3W9D5-F1
#
_cell.length_a   1.000
_cell.length_b   1.000
_cell.length_c   1.000
_cell.angle_alpha   90.00
_cell.angle_beta   90.00
_cell.angle_gamma   90.00
#
_symmetry.space_group_name_H-M   'P 1'
#
loop_
_entity.id
_entity.type
_entity.pdbx_description
1 polymer ?
#
loop_
_entity_poly.entity_id
_entity_poly.type
_entity_poly.pdbx_seq_one_letter_code
_entity_poly.pdbx_strand_id
1 'polypeptide(L)'
;ITCILLFLIGILGNMMTMLVVSKFRDMRTTTNLYLSSMAFSDLLIFLCMPLDLFRLWQYRPWNFGDLLCKLFQFVSESCTYATILNITALSVERYFAVCFPLWAKVVITKGKVKLVILVLWAVSFVSAGPIFVLVGVEHENGTNPLDTNECRTTEYAIQSGLLTIMVWTSSIFFFLPVFCLTVLYSLIVRK
;
A
#
# COMPACT_ATOMS: atom_id res chain seq x y z
N ILE A 1 -9.52 5.03 20.86
CA ILE A 1 -10.79 5.58 20.31
C ILE A 1 -10.61 5.99 18.85
N THR A 2 -9.69 6.90 18.53
CA THR A 2 -9.45 7.37 17.14
C THR A 2 -9.22 6.25 16.14
N CYS A 3 -8.32 5.30 16.43
CA CYS A 3 -8.05 4.16 15.54
C CYS A 3 -9.28 3.29 15.25
N ILE A 4 -10.16 3.12 16.23
CA ILE A 4 -11.41 2.35 16.08
C ILE A 4 -12.38 3.09 15.15
N LEU A 5 -12.49 4.42 15.30
CA LEU A 5 -13.33 5.24 14.41
C LEU A 5 -12.80 5.21 12.97
N LEU A 6 -11.48 5.39 12.78
CA LEU A 6 -10.84 5.31 11.47
C LEU A 6 -11.02 3.93 10.84
N PHE A 7 -10.88 2.85 11.61
CA PHE A 7 -11.13 1.50 11.14
C PHE A 7 -12.57 1.32 10.66
N LEU A 8 -13.57 1.71 11.46
CA LEU A 8 -14.98 1.55 11.10
C LEU A 8 -15.35 2.37 9.87
N ILE A 9 -14.98 3.65 9.84
CA ILE A 9 -15.27 4.55 8.71
C ILE A 9 -14.51 4.10 7.46
N GLY A 10 -13.25 3.71 7.63
CA GLY A 10 -12.36 3.26 6.57
C GLY A 10 -12.86 1.98 5.90
N ILE A 11 -13.25 0.98 6.69
CA ILE A 11 -13.85 -0.26 6.15
C ILE A 11 -15.16 0.05 5.43
N LEU A 12 -16.08 0.77 6.08
CA LEU A 12 -17.40 1.06 5.48
C LEU A 12 -17.26 1.88 4.19
N GLY A 13 -16.45 2.94 4.18
CA GLY A 13 -16.24 3.81 3.03
C GLY A 13 -15.61 3.08 1.85
N ASN A 14 -14.52 2.35 2.09
CA ASN A 14 -13.83 1.63 1.02
C ASN A 14 -14.64 0.45 0.47
N MET A 15 -15.37 -0.26 1.34
CA MET A 15 -16.34 -1.30 0.90
C MET A 15 -17.42 -0.68 0.01
N MET A 16 -18.00 0.45 0.40
CA MET A 16 -19.00 1.14 -0.42
C MET A 16 -18.43 1.55 -1.79
N THR A 17 -17.22 2.12 -1.84
CA THR A 17 -16.57 2.48 -3.11
C THR A 17 -16.44 1.27 -4.05
N MET A 18 -15.94 0.14 -3.54
CA MET A 18 -15.84 -1.09 -4.34
C MET A 18 -17.21 -1.61 -4.80
N LEU A 19 -18.21 -1.60 -3.91
CA LEU A 19 -19.57 -2.05 -4.22
C LEU A 19 -20.23 -1.20 -5.28
N VAL A 20 -20.12 0.13 -5.21
CA VAL A 20 -20.71 1.05 -6.19
C VAL A 20 -20.09 0.84 -7.57
N VAL A 21 -18.76 0.77 -7.66
CA VAL A 21 -18.06 0.54 -8.94
C VAL A 21 -18.38 -0.84 -9.52
N SER A 22 -18.50 -1.86 -8.67
CA SER A 22 -18.85 -3.21 -9.11
C SER A 22 -20.32 -3.29 -9.57
N LYS A 23 -21.27 -2.71 -8.82
CA LYS A 23 -22.71 -2.86 -9.06
C LYS A 23 -23.20 -2.02 -10.24
N PHE A 24 -22.74 -0.78 -10.38
CA PHE A 24 -23.26 0.15 -11.39
C PHE A 24 -22.36 0.21 -12.62
N ARG A 25 -22.89 -0.20 -13.78
CA ARG A 25 -22.12 -0.23 -15.04
C ARG A 25 -21.61 1.15 -15.46
N ASP A 26 -22.40 2.20 -15.23
CA ASP A 26 -22.06 3.58 -15.57
C ASP A 26 -20.87 4.09 -14.74
N MET A 27 -20.70 3.56 -13.52
CA MET A 27 -19.59 3.89 -12.63
C MET A 27 -18.31 3.11 -12.98
N ARG A 28 -18.31 2.20 -13.95
CA ARG A 28 -17.09 1.46 -14.37
C ARG A 28 -16.23 2.26 -15.34
N THR A 29 -15.90 3.50 -14.98
CA THR A 29 -14.95 4.37 -15.69
C THR A 29 -13.51 4.01 -15.33
N THR A 30 -12.53 4.44 -16.13
CA THR A 30 -11.11 4.16 -15.87
C THR A 30 -10.64 4.71 -14.53
N THR A 31 -11.02 5.94 -14.21
CA THR A 31 -10.74 6.54 -12.91
C THR A 31 -11.35 5.74 -11.75
N ASN A 32 -12.60 5.31 -11.89
CA ASN A 32 -13.25 4.54 -10.84
C ASN A 32 -12.64 3.14 -10.65
N LEU A 33 -11.96 2.58 -11.66
CA LEU A 33 -11.17 1.36 -11.50
C LEU A 33 -9.92 1.61 -10.63
N TYR A 34 -9.20 2.72 -10.84
CA TYR A 34 -8.10 3.11 -9.94
C TYR A 34 -8.60 3.37 -8.52
N LEU A 35 -9.71 4.12 -8.36
CA LEU A 35 -10.33 4.37 -7.04
C LEU A 35 -10.75 3.06 -6.35
N SER A 36 -11.32 2.12 -7.10
CA SER A 36 -11.67 0.80 -6.56
C SER A 36 -10.44 -0.04 -6.19
N SER A 37 -9.32 0.09 -6.91
CA SER A 37 -8.07 -0.59 -6.55
C SER A 37 -7.45 0.00 -5.28
N MET A 38 -7.49 1.32 -5.11
CA MET A 38 -7.04 2.00 -3.90
C MET A 38 -7.93 1.65 -2.70
N ALA A 39 -9.24 1.59 -2.90
CA ALA A 39 -10.16 1.14 -1.87
C ALA A 39 -9.85 -0.30 -1.42
N PHE A 40 -9.45 -1.19 -2.35
CA PHE A 40 -9.04 -2.54 -2.00
C PHE A 40 -7.75 -2.58 -1.16
N SER A 41 -6.72 -1.80 -1.50
CA SER A 41 -5.51 -1.71 -0.68
C SER A 41 -5.79 -1.11 0.70
N ASP A 42 -6.63 -0.07 0.79
CA ASP A 42 -6.99 0.53 2.07
C ASP A 42 -7.77 -0.44 2.96
N LEU A 43 -8.66 -1.28 2.40
CA LEU A 43 -9.34 -2.33 3.17
C LEU A 43 -8.35 -3.32 3.76
N LEU A 44 -7.35 -3.75 2.99
CA LEU A 44 -6.31 -4.64 3.49
C LEU A 44 -5.47 -3.99 4.61
N ILE A 45 -5.13 -2.70 4.47
CA ILE A 45 -4.44 -1.94 5.51
C ILE A 45 -5.28 -1.88 6.79
N PHE A 46 -6.58 -1.54 6.67
CA PHE A 46 -7.47 -1.51 7.83
C PHE A 46 -7.61 -2.91 8.47
N LEU A 47 -7.67 -3.99 7.69
CA LEU A 47 -7.69 -5.35 8.22
C LEU A 47 -6.40 -5.71 8.99
N CYS A 48 -5.25 -5.16 8.61
CA CYS A 48 -3.98 -5.32 9.34
C CYS A 48 -3.87 -4.41 10.57
N MET A 49 -4.63 -3.31 10.64
CA MET A 49 -4.56 -2.31 11.70
C MET A 49 -4.70 -2.87 13.13
N PRO A 50 -5.57 -3.84 13.44
CA PRO A 50 -5.66 -4.41 14.79
C PRO A 50 -4.37 -5.10 15.24
N LEU A 51 -3.67 -5.80 14.33
CA LEU A 51 -2.39 -6.44 14.63
C LEU A 51 -1.30 -5.41 14.89
N ASP A 52 -1.29 -4.34 14.09
CA ASP A 52 -0.33 -3.25 14.25
C ASP A 52 -0.59 -2.47 15.55
N LEU A 53 -1.85 -2.23 15.89
CA LEU A 53 -2.24 -1.61 17.17
C LEU A 53 -1.91 -2.50 18.36
N PHE A 54 -2.11 -3.82 18.24
CA PHE A 54 -1.70 -4.76 19.28
C PHE A 54 -0.18 -4.69 19.49
N ARG A 55 0.60 -4.72 18.41
CA ARG A 55 2.07 -4.60 18.47
C ARG A 55 2.51 -3.28 19.10
N LEU A 56 1.81 -2.18 18.82
CA LEU A 56 2.11 -0.86 19.38
C LEU A 56 1.78 -0.78 20.87
N TRP A 57 0.64 -1.33 21.29
CA TRP A 57 0.21 -1.29 22.70
C TRP A 57 0.96 -2.31 23.56
N GLN A 58 1.12 -3.52 23.04
CA GLN A 58 1.75 -4.65 23.70
C GLN A 58 2.88 -5.20 22.82
N TYR A 59 4.01 -4.51 22.89
CA TYR A 59 5.20 -4.83 22.10
C TYR A 59 5.81 -6.21 22.45
N ARG A 60 5.71 -6.65 23.71
CA ARG A 60 6.07 -8.00 24.19
C ARG A 60 4.92 -8.65 24.96
N PRO A 61 4.73 -9.98 24.87
CA PRO A 61 5.33 -10.90 23.91
C PRO A 61 4.51 -11.01 22.61
N TRP A 62 5.17 -11.11 21.45
CA TRP A 62 4.55 -11.46 20.18
C TRP A 62 4.50 -12.98 20.00
N ASN A 63 3.40 -13.60 20.42
CA ASN A 63 3.22 -15.05 20.34
C ASN A 63 2.28 -15.51 19.20
N PHE A 64 1.94 -14.61 18.26
CA PHE A 64 1.13 -14.96 17.08
C PHE A 64 1.92 -15.70 15.99
N GLY A 65 3.24 -15.87 16.18
CA GLY A 65 4.12 -16.57 15.26
C GLY A 65 4.81 -15.68 14.23
N ASP A 66 5.88 -16.22 13.66
CA ASP A 66 6.76 -15.55 12.70
C ASP A 66 6.09 -15.26 11.36
N LEU A 67 5.27 -16.20 10.87
CA LEU A 67 4.52 -16.04 9.63
C LEU A 67 3.58 -14.83 9.69
N LEU A 68 2.83 -14.66 10.78
CA LEU A 68 1.91 -13.54 10.91
C LEU A 68 2.67 -12.22 10.97
N CYS A 69 3.77 -12.16 11.76
CA CYS A 69 4.65 -10.99 11.87
C CYS A 69 5.13 -10.49 10.50
N LYS A 70 5.61 -11.41 9.66
CA LYS A 70 6.08 -11.10 8.29
C LYS A 70 4.93 -10.72 7.37
N LEU A 71 3.83 -11.49 7.40
CA LEU A 71 2.72 -11.33 6.46
C LEU A 71 2.00 -9.99 6.64
N PHE A 72 1.69 -9.58 7.88
CA PHE A 72 0.95 -8.33 8.08
C PHE A 72 1.78 -7.10 7.67
N GLN A 73 3.09 -7.11 7.94
CA GLN A 73 3.99 -6.03 7.52
C GLN A 73 4.17 -6.02 6.00
N PHE A 74 4.31 -7.18 5.38
CA PHE A 74 4.37 -7.31 3.92
C PHE A 74 3.09 -6.78 3.25
N VAL A 75 1.92 -7.14 3.75
CA VAL A 75 0.64 -6.67 3.22
C VAL A 75 0.51 -5.16 3.39
N SER A 76 0.85 -4.63 4.56
CA SER A 76 0.80 -3.18 4.83
C SER A 76 1.70 -2.38 3.88
N GLU A 77 2.96 -2.79 3.72
CA GLU A 77 3.92 -2.10 2.84
C GLU A 77 3.51 -2.24 1.36
N SER A 78 3.10 -3.45 0.93
CA SER A 78 2.63 -3.69 -0.43
C SER A 78 1.41 -2.84 -0.78
N CYS A 79 0.44 -2.75 0.13
CA CYS A 79 -0.76 -1.94 -0.07
C CYS A 79 -0.44 -0.45 -0.10
N THR A 80 0.51 0.01 0.72
CA THR A 80 0.98 1.39 0.71
C THR A 80 1.61 1.75 -0.64
N TYR A 81 2.52 0.92 -1.15
CA TYR A 81 3.10 1.10 -2.48
C TYR A 81 2.04 1.05 -3.58
N ALA A 82 1.09 0.12 -3.50
CA ALA A 82 0.02 -0.01 -4.48
C ALA A 82 -0.85 1.24 -4.51
N THR A 83 -1.26 1.77 -3.35
CA THR A 83 -2.03 3.01 -3.25
C THR A 83 -1.28 4.17 -3.90
N ILE A 84 -0.01 4.41 -3.55
CA ILE A 84 0.78 5.52 -4.10
C ILE A 84 0.93 5.41 -5.62
N LEU A 85 1.22 4.22 -6.13
CA LEU A 85 1.34 3.98 -7.57
C LEU A 85 0.00 4.20 -8.29
N ASN A 86 -1.12 3.76 -7.71
CA ASN A 86 -2.46 3.96 -8.28
C ASN A 86 -2.84 5.44 -8.32
N ILE A 87 -2.57 6.22 -7.25
CA ILE A 87 -2.79 7.68 -7.23
C ILE A 87 -1.97 8.33 -8.36
N THR A 88 -0.69 7.96 -8.48
CA THR A 88 0.21 8.52 -9.51
C THR A 88 -0.29 8.20 -10.92
N ALA A 89 -0.63 6.95 -11.19
CA ALA A 89 -1.16 6.52 -12.48
C ALA A 89 -2.48 7.22 -12.83
N LEU A 90 -3.36 7.41 -11.84
CA LEU A 90 -4.59 8.17 -12.00
C LEU A 90 -4.31 9.64 -12.36
N SER A 91 -3.37 10.30 -11.68
CA SER A 91 -3.01 11.69 -11.98
C SER A 91 -2.39 11.84 -13.38
N VAL A 92 -1.58 10.87 -13.82
CA VAL A 92 -1.07 10.81 -15.20
C VAL A 92 -2.22 10.65 -16.19
N GLU A 93 -3.17 9.73 -15.94
CA GLU A 93 -4.37 9.57 -16.78
C GLU A 93 -5.14 10.89 -16.90
N ARG A 94 -5.36 11.60 -15.78
CA ARG A 94 -6.04 12.89 -15.75
C ARG A 94 -5.29 13.97 -16.51
N TYR A 95 -3.97 14.03 -16.36
CA TYR A 95 -3.13 14.95 -17.12
C TYR A 95 -3.30 14.73 -18.63
N PHE A 96 -3.21 13.48 -19.11
CA PHE A 96 -3.42 13.19 -20.54
C PHE A 96 -4.85 13.52 -20.99
N ALA A 97 -5.87 13.24 -20.18
CA ALA A 97 -7.25 13.54 -20.52
C ALA A 97 -7.52 15.05 -20.71
N VAL A 98 -6.93 15.90 -19.87
CA VAL A 98 -7.09 17.36 -19.93
C VAL A 98 -6.17 17.97 -20.99
N CYS A 99 -4.89 17.60 -20.98
CA CYS A 99 -3.91 18.25 -21.84
C CYS A 99 -3.91 17.72 -23.28
N PHE A 100 -4.28 16.46 -23.50
CA PHE A 100 -4.20 15.78 -24.80
C PHE A 100 -5.46 14.92 -25.07
N PRO A 101 -6.65 15.53 -25.21
CA PRO A 101 -7.93 14.80 -25.23
C PRO A 101 -8.06 13.79 -26.41
N LEU A 102 -7.48 14.11 -27.57
CA LEU A 102 -7.49 13.20 -28.73
C LEU A 102 -6.65 11.94 -28.49
N TRP A 103 -5.47 12.09 -27.89
CA TRP A 103 -4.61 10.97 -27.53
C TRP A 103 -5.19 10.16 -26.39
N ALA A 104 -5.76 10.82 -25.39
CA ALA A 104 -6.43 10.19 -24.26
C ALA A 104 -7.50 9.19 -24.71
N LYS A 105 -8.32 9.55 -25.72
CA LYS A 105 -9.36 8.67 -26.25
C LYS A 105 -8.83 7.35 -26.85
N VAL A 106 -7.60 7.34 -27.37
CA VAL A 106 -6.97 6.16 -27.99
C VAL A 106 -6.17 5.34 -26.96
N VAL A 107 -5.51 6.02 -26.03
CA VAL A 107 -4.61 5.38 -25.06
C VAL A 107 -5.37 4.85 -23.83
N ILE A 108 -6.33 5.61 -23.32
CA ILE A 108 -7.04 5.31 -22.07
C ILE A 108 -8.25 4.44 -22.37
N THR A 109 -8.09 3.13 -22.16
CA THR A 109 -9.16 2.13 -22.32
C THR A 109 -9.26 1.27 -21.07
N LYS A 110 -10.47 0.77 -20.76
CA LYS A 110 -10.70 -0.05 -19.55
C LYS A 110 -9.80 -1.29 -19.49
N GLY A 111 -9.54 -1.93 -20.64
CA GLY A 111 -8.67 -3.10 -20.72
C GLY A 111 -7.21 -2.76 -20.37
N LYS A 112 -6.67 -1.68 -20.96
CA LYS A 112 -5.32 -1.20 -20.66
C LYS A 112 -5.18 -0.76 -19.20
N VAL A 113 -6.17 -0.07 -18.65
CA VAL A 113 -6.16 0.35 -17.24
C VAL A 113 -6.15 -0.83 -16.27
N LYS A 114 -6.92 -1.89 -16.55
CA LYS A 114 -6.84 -3.13 -15.76
C LYS A 114 -5.45 -3.77 -15.80
N LEU A 115 -4.81 -3.76 -16.98
CA LEU A 115 -3.44 -4.26 -17.12
C LEU A 115 -2.45 -3.38 -16.34
N VAL A 116 -2.58 -2.05 -16.41
CA VAL A 116 -1.77 -1.13 -15.62
C VAL A 116 -1.92 -1.43 -14.14
N ILE A 117 -3.15 -1.50 -13.61
CA ILE A 117 -3.41 -1.83 -12.19
C ILE A 117 -2.74 -3.15 -11.80
N LEU A 118 -2.84 -4.20 -12.63
CA LEU A 118 -2.18 -5.48 -12.37
C LEU A 118 -0.65 -5.33 -12.28
N VAL A 119 -0.05 -4.58 -13.20
CA VAL A 119 1.40 -4.29 -13.18
C VAL A 119 1.77 -3.50 -11.93
N LEU A 120 0.98 -2.50 -11.53
CA LEU A 120 1.24 -1.73 -10.31
C LEU A 120 1.24 -2.64 -9.08
N TRP A 121 0.26 -3.53 -8.94
CA TRP A 121 0.23 -4.52 -7.86
C TRP A 121 1.43 -5.46 -7.87
N ALA A 122 1.83 -5.95 -9.04
CA ALA A 122 3.01 -6.80 -9.17
C ALA A 122 4.29 -6.07 -8.71
N VAL A 123 4.47 -4.81 -9.15
CA VAL A 123 5.59 -3.97 -8.72
C VAL A 123 5.56 -3.75 -7.21
N SER A 124 4.39 -3.47 -6.63
CA SER A 124 4.23 -3.31 -5.18
C SER A 124 4.62 -4.56 -4.40
N PHE A 125 4.14 -5.74 -4.80
CA PHE A 125 4.48 -7.00 -4.14
C PHE A 125 5.95 -7.36 -4.27
N VAL A 126 6.55 -7.16 -5.45
CA VAL A 126 7.99 -7.42 -5.65
C VAL A 126 8.84 -6.48 -4.80
N SER A 127 8.48 -5.19 -4.76
CA SER A 127 9.23 -4.18 -4.01
C SER A 127 9.12 -4.40 -2.49
N ALA A 128 7.97 -4.87 -2.00
CA ALA A 128 7.78 -5.21 -0.59
C ALA A 128 8.30 -6.61 -0.22
N GLY A 129 8.65 -7.45 -1.20
CA GLY A 129 9.14 -8.82 -1.00
C GLY A 129 10.25 -8.97 0.06
N PRO A 130 11.26 -8.08 0.12
CA PRO A 130 12.32 -8.21 1.12
C PRO A 130 11.85 -8.03 2.58
N ILE A 131 10.61 -7.57 2.84
CA ILE A 131 10.01 -7.53 4.19
C ILE A 131 10.04 -8.91 4.86
N PHE A 132 9.87 -9.99 4.10
CA PHE A 132 9.92 -11.36 4.62
C PHE A 132 11.27 -11.75 5.24
N VAL A 133 12.35 -11.04 4.88
CA VAL A 133 13.69 -11.22 5.43
C VAL A 133 14.04 -10.10 6.42
N LEU A 134 13.52 -8.89 6.17
CA LEU A 134 13.73 -7.70 7.00
C LEU A 134 13.24 -7.92 8.44
N VAL A 135 12.08 -8.56 8.59
CA VAL A 135 11.36 -8.67 9.87
C VAL A 135 11.22 -10.13 10.25
N GLY A 136 11.31 -10.42 11.54
CA GLY A 136 11.03 -11.74 12.09
C GLY A 136 10.74 -11.70 13.57
N VAL A 137 10.39 -12.86 14.12
CA VAL A 137 10.27 -13.02 15.57
C VAL A 137 11.62 -13.41 16.16
N GLU A 138 12.16 -12.52 16.99
CA GLU A 138 13.41 -12.75 17.75
C GLU A 138 13.10 -12.69 19.25
N HIS A 139 13.94 -13.35 20.05
CA HIS A 139 13.86 -13.35 21.52
C HIS A 139 15.23 -13.06 22.12
N GLU A 140 15.25 -12.69 23.39
CA GLU A 140 16.48 -12.38 24.10
C GLU A 140 17.23 -13.66 24.50
N ASN A 141 18.56 -13.67 24.37
CA ASN A 141 19.34 -14.87 24.66
C ASN A 141 19.31 -15.18 26.18
N GLY A 142 18.91 -16.40 26.54
CA GLY A 142 18.86 -16.83 27.93
C GLY A 142 17.54 -16.55 28.66
N THR A 143 16.52 -16.02 27.96
CA THR A 143 15.16 -15.85 28.49
C THR A 143 14.20 -16.88 27.89
N ASN A 144 13.03 -17.05 28.53
CA ASN A 144 11.96 -17.86 27.97
C ASN A 144 11.37 -17.16 26.72
N PRO A 145 11.35 -17.82 25.54
CA PRO A 145 10.81 -17.22 24.32
C PRO A 145 9.36 -16.74 24.48
N LEU A 146 8.54 -17.45 25.25
CA LEU A 146 7.14 -17.08 25.47
C LEU A 146 6.94 -15.71 26.12
N ASP A 147 7.94 -15.24 26.88
CA ASP A 147 7.89 -13.99 27.63
C ASP A 147 8.61 -12.85 26.89
N THR A 148 9.48 -13.17 25.92
CA THR A 148 10.42 -12.22 25.31
C THR A 148 10.38 -12.17 23.78
N ASN A 149 9.52 -12.96 23.12
CA ASN A 149 9.32 -12.89 21.68
C ASN A 149 8.90 -11.47 21.25
N GLU A 150 9.58 -10.94 20.24
CA GLU A 150 9.29 -9.66 19.62
C GLU A 150 9.19 -9.80 18.11
N CYS A 151 8.17 -9.19 17.50
CA CYS A 151 8.13 -8.99 16.07
C CYS A 151 8.91 -7.72 15.71
N ARG A 152 10.17 -7.87 15.28
CA ARG A 152 11.12 -6.77 15.07
C ARG A 152 11.97 -6.96 13.80
N THR A 153 12.73 -5.94 13.44
CA THR A 153 13.74 -6.05 12.37
C THR A 153 14.82 -7.03 12.81
N THR A 154 15.17 -7.97 11.93
CA THR A 154 16.15 -9.01 12.27
C THR A 154 17.56 -8.46 12.35
N GLU A 155 18.41 -9.04 13.21
CA GLU A 155 19.82 -8.63 13.31
C GLU A 155 20.56 -8.80 11.97
N TYR A 156 20.24 -9.87 11.24
CA TYR A 156 20.75 -10.12 9.89
C TYR A 156 20.43 -8.94 8.95
N ALA A 157 19.20 -8.43 8.96
CA ALA A 157 18.79 -7.36 8.07
C ALA A 157 19.48 -6.02 8.36
N ILE A 158 19.89 -5.79 9.61
CA ILE A 158 20.68 -4.61 10.00
C ILE A 158 22.12 -4.78 9.50
N GLN A 159 22.74 -5.93 9.76
CA GLN A 159 24.14 -6.20 9.39
C GLN A 159 24.36 -6.27 7.88
N SER A 160 23.39 -6.83 7.13
CA SER A 160 23.49 -6.97 5.68
C SER A 160 23.19 -5.67 4.91
N GLY A 161 22.80 -4.59 5.61
CA GLY A 161 22.34 -3.34 5.00
C GLY A 161 20.95 -3.41 4.36
N LEU A 162 20.21 -4.49 4.56
CA LEU A 162 18.87 -4.68 3.98
C LEU A 162 17.89 -3.62 4.49
N LEU A 163 17.97 -3.28 5.79
CA LEU A 163 17.18 -2.19 6.37
C LEU A 163 17.41 -0.87 5.63
N THR A 164 18.67 -0.53 5.36
CA THR A 164 19.02 0.70 4.63
C THR A 164 18.43 0.68 3.22
N ILE A 165 18.58 -0.43 2.49
CA ILE A 165 18.00 -0.57 1.14
C ILE A 165 16.49 -0.39 1.15
N MET A 166 15.79 -1.00 2.12
CA MET A 166 14.33 -0.87 2.25
C MET A 166 13.92 0.57 2.58
N VAL A 167 14.63 1.25 3.48
CA VAL A 167 14.36 2.66 3.82
C VAL A 167 14.52 3.57 2.59
N TRP A 168 15.57 3.37 1.79
CA TRP A 168 15.75 4.12 0.53
C TRP A 168 14.67 3.79 -0.48
N THR A 169 14.27 2.52 -0.59
CA THR A 169 13.20 2.08 -1.48
C THR A 169 11.88 2.75 -1.10
N SER A 170 11.44 2.66 0.15
CA SER A 170 10.22 3.33 0.64
C SER A 170 10.29 4.85 0.45
N SER A 171 11.48 5.45 0.66
CA SER A 171 11.69 6.89 0.43
C SER A 171 11.49 7.28 -1.03
N ILE A 172 12.05 6.52 -1.98
CA ILE A 172 11.84 6.74 -3.43
C ILE A 172 10.36 6.58 -3.78
N PHE A 173 9.72 5.52 -3.29
CA PHE A 173 8.29 5.28 -3.48
C PHE A 173 7.41 6.39 -2.92
N PHE A 174 7.87 7.16 -1.94
CA PHE A 174 7.14 8.32 -1.43
C PHE A 174 7.46 9.60 -2.22
N PHE A 175 8.73 10.00 -2.27
CA PHE A 175 9.14 11.31 -2.79
C PHE A 175 8.99 11.45 -4.30
N LEU A 176 9.29 10.39 -5.07
CA LEU A 176 9.17 10.45 -6.53
C LEU A 176 7.71 10.62 -6.96
N PRO A 177 6.74 9.84 -6.45
CA PRO A 177 5.32 10.10 -6.65
C PRO A 177 4.87 11.49 -6.23
N VAL A 178 5.26 11.98 -5.05
CA VAL A 178 4.90 13.35 -4.62
C VAL A 178 5.41 14.40 -5.60
N PHE A 179 6.65 14.27 -6.07
CA PHE A 179 7.20 15.13 -7.11
C PHE A 179 6.40 15.03 -8.43
N CYS A 180 6.10 13.82 -8.90
CA CYS A 180 5.30 13.62 -10.09
C CYS A 180 3.90 14.24 -9.96
N LEU A 181 3.22 14.03 -8.83
CA LEU A 181 1.90 14.58 -8.56
C LEU A 181 1.93 16.11 -8.57
N THR A 182 2.87 16.73 -7.87
CA THR A 182 2.99 18.19 -7.83
C THR A 182 3.21 18.80 -9.21
N VAL A 183 4.09 18.21 -10.03
CA VAL A 183 4.33 18.66 -11.41
C VAL A 183 3.07 18.48 -12.27
N LEU A 184 2.46 17.29 -12.26
CA LEU A 184 1.29 16.99 -13.09
C LEU A 184 0.11 17.90 -12.75
N TYR A 185 -0.21 18.06 -11.47
CA TYR A 185 -1.30 18.94 -11.05
C TYR A 185 -1.01 20.41 -11.35
N SER A 186 0.23 20.87 -11.19
CA SER A 186 0.62 22.24 -11.57
C SER A 186 0.41 22.50 -13.06
N LEU A 187 0.75 21.52 -13.91
CA LEU A 187 0.53 21.63 -15.36
C LEU A 187 -0.94 21.58 -15.75
N ILE A 188 -1.78 20.81 -15.02
CA ILE A 188 -3.23 20.80 -15.22
C ILE A 188 -3.83 22.17 -14.88
N VAL A 189 -3.45 22.76 -13.74
CA VAL A 189 -3.97 24.07 -13.30
C VAL A 189 -3.52 25.21 -14.21
N ARG A 190 -2.32 25.12 -14.78
CA ARG A 190 -1.79 26.13 -15.69
C ARG A 190 -2.52 26.18 -17.05
N LYS A 191 -3.20 25.09 -17.45
CA LYS A 191 -3.83 24.95 -18.76
C LYS A 191 -5.30 25.35 -18.71
#